data_AF-X1TS68-F1
#
_entry.id   AF-X1TS68-F1
#
_cell.length_a   1.000
_cell.length_b   1.000
_cell.length_c   1.000
_cell.angle_alpha   90.00
_cell.angle_beta   90.00
_cell.angle_gamma   90.00
#
_symmetry.space_group_name_H-M   'P 1'
#
loop_
_entity.id
_entity.type
_entity.pdbx_description
1 polymer ?
#
loop_
_entity_poly.entity_id
_entity_poly.type
_entity_poly.pdbx_seq_one_letter_code
_entity_poly.pdbx_strand_id
1 'polypeptide(L)'
;MKYMLVSFLKRELNLDVSSIDAVELEYAAPGKLAPRHLLGETSGKRGSGQTSPDVAILFNCADGTCAIYLIENKYTEHNFYPCSAAKKTISKEHSLQGLKPNPDPGRCRNTKELIKNPAGNCHQISWGRKYWSILGDYVDNDVLQNLPYYPAMRDGYQLLRQQALAQGIADIGLFDHVFSGVAYDERNNELIGCLDDLGMTDFRRDWPSLFNSASKVKFHCFSHQ
;
A
#
# COMPACT_ATOMS: atom_id res chain seq x y z
N MET A 1 16.18 -13.06 20.23
CA MET A 1 15.44 -12.13 19.33
C MET A 1 14.74 -12.87 18.19
N LYS A 2 15.44 -13.66 17.35
CA LYS A 2 14.79 -14.40 16.24
C LYS A 2 13.64 -15.32 16.67
N TYR A 3 13.79 -16.09 17.75
CA TYR A 3 12.71 -16.95 18.28
C TYR A 3 11.43 -16.17 18.64
N MET A 4 11.56 -14.96 19.18
CA MET A 4 10.40 -14.13 19.53
C MET A 4 9.65 -13.67 18.28
N LEU A 5 10.38 -13.23 17.25
CA LEU A 5 9.78 -12.83 15.97
C LEU A 5 9.14 -14.02 15.24
N VAL A 6 9.77 -15.20 15.28
CA VAL A 6 9.16 -16.43 14.75
C VAL A 6 7.82 -16.69 15.44
N SER A 7 7.80 -16.76 16.78
CA SER A 7 6.57 -17.03 17.53
C SER A 7 5.48 -15.98 17.28
N PHE A 8 5.87 -14.70 17.17
CA PHE A 8 4.98 -13.62 16.80
C PHE A 8 4.35 -13.87 15.41
N LEU A 9 5.16 -14.08 14.38
CA LEU A 9 4.64 -14.30 13.03
C LEU A 9 3.78 -15.56 12.92
N LYS A 10 4.13 -16.64 13.66
CA LYS A 10 3.28 -17.83 13.73
C LYS A 10 1.87 -17.51 14.19
N ARG A 11 1.78 -16.72 15.26
CA ARG A 11 0.50 -16.32 15.85
C ARG A 11 -0.28 -15.37 14.94
N GLU A 12 0.38 -14.31 14.46
CA GLU A 12 -0.28 -13.25 13.69
C GLU A 12 -0.71 -13.73 12.29
N LEU A 13 0.16 -14.48 11.60
CA LEU A 13 -0.08 -14.85 10.20
C LEU A 13 -0.66 -16.24 10.03
N ASN A 14 -0.81 -17.01 11.13
CA ASN A 14 -1.23 -18.40 11.13
C ASN A 14 -0.42 -19.26 10.13
N LEU A 15 0.90 -19.07 10.14
CA LEU A 15 1.87 -19.81 9.33
C LEU A 15 2.84 -20.54 10.25
N ASP A 16 3.29 -21.74 9.88
CA ASP A 16 4.32 -22.44 10.65
C ASP A 16 5.72 -21.90 10.31
N VAL A 17 6.03 -20.70 10.79
CA VAL A 17 7.31 -20.01 10.53
C VAL A 17 8.49 -20.77 11.16
N SER A 18 9.48 -21.15 10.37
CA SER A 18 10.66 -21.91 10.83
C SER A 18 11.84 -20.99 11.14
N SER A 19 12.07 -19.95 10.33
CA SER A 19 13.21 -19.03 10.49
C SER A 19 12.93 -17.61 10.00
N ILE A 20 13.65 -16.64 10.57
CA ILE A 20 13.74 -15.27 10.04
C ILE A 20 15.06 -15.11 9.29
N ASP A 21 14.95 -14.78 8.01
CA ASP A 21 16.10 -14.57 7.13
C ASP A 21 16.63 -13.15 7.31
N ALA A 22 15.74 -12.16 7.20
CA ALA A 22 16.07 -10.75 7.31
C ALA A 22 14.95 -9.94 7.96
N VAL A 23 15.36 -8.85 8.61
CA VAL A 23 14.49 -7.74 9.00
C VAL A 23 15.13 -6.50 8.41
N GLU A 24 14.41 -5.86 7.50
CA GLU A 24 14.88 -4.67 6.78
C GLU A 24 14.09 -3.45 7.21
N LEU A 25 14.77 -2.36 7.50
CA LEU A 25 14.17 -1.07 7.85
C LEU A 25 14.16 -0.16 6.63
N GLU A 26 13.08 0.59 6.44
CA GLU A 26 12.85 1.38 5.23
C GLU A 26 13.07 0.54 3.96
N TYR A 27 12.29 -0.54 3.84
CA TYR A 27 12.49 -1.57 2.84
C TYR A 27 12.40 -0.98 1.43
N ALA A 28 13.43 -1.23 0.63
CA ALA A 28 13.42 -0.89 -0.78
C ALA A 28 13.82 -2.14 -1.56
N ALA A 29 12.83 -2.74 -2.23
CA ALA A 29 13.06 -3.97 -2.98
C ALA A 29 14.19 -3.79 -4.02
N PRO A 30 15.08 -4.78 -4.21
CA PRO A 30 16.22 -4.63 -5.10
C PRO A 30 15.83 -4.84 -6.58
N GLY A 31 16.71 -4.38 -7.48
CA GLY A 31 16.61 -4.67 -8.92
C GLY A 31 15.27 -4.26 -9.54
N LYS A 32 14.65 -5.15 -10.31
CA LYS A 32 13.36 -4.90 -10.99
C LYS A 32 12.20 -4.59 -10.04
N LEU A 33 12.30 -5.02 -8.78
CA LEU A 33 11.28 -4.79 -7.76
C LEU A 33 11.38 -3.40 -7.14
N ALA A 34 12.49 -2.68 -7.36
CA ALA A 34 12.67 -1.36 -6.78
C ALA A 34 11.51 -0.43 -7.15
N PRO A 35 10.99 0.39 -6.22
CA PRO A 35 9.81 1.22 -6.46
C PRO A 35 9.93 2.11 -7.71
N ARG A 36 11.13 2.60 -8.04
CA ARG A 36 11.38 3.33 -9.29
C ARG A 36 11.06 2.54 -10.57
N HIS A 37 11.30 1.24 -10.57
CA HIS A 37 11.10 0.37 -11.73
C HIS A 37 9.70 -0.24 -11.73
N LEU A 38 9.31 -0.81 -10.58
CA LEU A 38 8.04 -1.50 -10.39
C LEU A 38 6.86 -0.52 -10.35
N LEU A 39 6.96 0.51 -9.51
CA LEU A 39 5.86 1.45 -9.23
C LEU A 39 5.97 2.76 -10.03
N GLY A 40 7.06 2.97 -10.77
CA GLY A 40 7.30 4.19 -11.55
C GLY A 40 7.72 5.40 -10.68
N GLU A 41 8.23 5.15 -9.48
CA GLU A 41 8.61 6.18 -8.52
C GLU A 41 10.05 6.66 -8.76
N THR A 42 10.26 7.33 -9.89
CA THR A 42 11.60 7.64 -10.42
C THR A 42 12.32 8.78 -9.71
N SER A 43 11.62 9.56 -8.89
CA SER A 43 12.14 10.70 -8.14
C SER A 43 11.85 10.56 -6.63
N GLY A 44 12.56 11.36 -5.83
CA GLY A 44 12.43 11.36 -4.37
C GLY A 44 13.43 10.45 -3.66
N LYS A 45 13.17 10.20 -2.38
CA LYS A 45 13.93 9.34 -1.47
C LYS A 45 12.99 8.36 -0.74
N ARG A 46 13.54 7.42 0.01
CA ARG A 46 12.73 6.54 0.88
C ARG A 46 11.83 7.37 1.80
N GLY A 47 10.58 6.95 1.92
CA GLY A 47 9.53 7.67 2.66
C GLY A 47 9.00 8.95 1.99
N SER A 48 9.69 9.51 0.98
CA SER A 48 9.25 10.72 0.26
C SER A 48 9.39 10.59 -1.24
N GLY A 49 8.28 10.35 -1.93
CA GLY A 49 8.27 10.14 -3.38
C GLY A 49 8.64 8.72 -3.80
N GLN A 50 9.25 7.91 -2.93
CA GLN A 50 9.44 6.46 -3.10
C GLN A 50 8.82 5.67 -1.95
N THR A 51 8.21 4.54 -2.27
CA THR A 51 7.50 3.65 -1.36
C THR A 51 8.53 2.82 -0.65
N SER A 52 8.45 2.82 0.67
CA SER A 52 9.45 2.21 1.51
C SER A 52 8.76 1.81 2.81
N PRO A 53 8.20 0.60 2.90
CA PRO A 53 7.61 0.11 4.14
C PRO A 53 8.61 0.27 5.29
N ASP A 54 8.13 0.69 6.46
CA ASP A 54 9.01 0.96 7.60
C ASP A 54 9.78 -0.29 8.03
N VAL A 55 9.13 -1.46 7.93
CA VAL A 55 9.74 -2.76 8.19
C VAL A 55 9.34 -3.75 7.10
N ALA A 56 10.30 -4.54 6.62
CA ALA A 56 10.03 -5.79 5.92
C ALA A 56 10.65 -6.97 6.68
N ILE A 57 9.87 -8.04 6.88
CA ILE A 57 10.36 -9.28 7.48
C ILE A 57 10.33 -10.37 6.42
N LEU A 58 11.50 -10.93 6.12
CA LEU A 58 11.67 -12.07 5.22
C LEU A 58 11.86 -13.33 6.07
N PHE A 59 11.06 -14.36 5.81
CA PHE A 59 11.02 -15.56 6.64
C PHE A 59 10.68 -16.81 5.82
N ASN A 60 11.06 -17.97 6.36
CA ASN A 60 10.71 -19.27 5.81
C ASN A 60 9.71 -19.99 6.71
N CYS A 61 8.90 -20.84 6.10
CA CYS A 61 7.97 -21.73 6.77
C CYS A 61 8.56 -23.14 6.89
N ALA A 62 7.98 -23.97 7.74
CA ALA A 62 8.41 -25.35 7.98
C ALA A 62 8.12 -26.27 6.78
N ASP A 63 7.15 -25.91 5.94
CA ASP A 63 6.82 -26.62 4.69
C ASP A 63 7.77 -26.28 3.52
N GLY A 64 8.77 -25.43 3.75
CA GLY A 64 9.76 -25.02 2.75
C GLY A 64 9.35 -23.81 1.92
N THR A 65 8.16 -23.23 2.15
CA THR A 65 7.74 -21.98 1.51
C THR A 65 8.45 -20.76 2.12
N CYS A 66 8.56 -19.70 1.34
CA CYS A 66 9.17 -18.43 1.74
C CYS A 66 8.16 -17.28 1.66
N ALA A 67 8.37 -16.29 2.52
CA ALA A 67 7.40 -15.22 2.70
C ALA A 67 8.06 -13.87 2.98
N ILE A 68 7.33 -12.80 2.65
CA ILE A 68 7.66 -11.43 3.02
C ILE A 68 6.45 -10.74 3.65
N TYR A 69 6.68 -10.02 4.73
CA TYR A 69 5.69 -9.15 5.36
C TYR A 69 6.17 -7.70 5.33
N LEU A 70 5.50 -6.87 4.53
CA LEU A 70 5.72 -5.42 4.43
C LEU A 70 4.81 -4.70 5.42
N ILE A 71 5.40 -3.91 6.30
CA ILE A 71 4.71 -3.28 7.44
C ILE A 71 4.96 -1.77 7.40
N GLU A 72 3.88 -1.00 7.33
CA GLU A 72 3.87 0.43 7.68
C GLU A 72 3.61 0.53 9.18
N ASN A 73 4.40 1.32 9.89
CA ASN A 73 4.29 1.52 11.32
C ASN A 73 3.66 2.88 11.63
N LYS A 74 2.45 2.87 12.19
CA LYS A 74 1.68 4.08 12.59
C LYS A 74 1.62 4.18 14.11
N TYR A 75 2.60 4.85 14.70
CA TYR A 75 2.72 4.91 16.16
C TYR A 75 1.85 6.02 16.75
N THR A 76 1.91 7.23 16.20
CA THR A 76 1.15 8.40 16.68
C THR A 76 0.36 9.10 15.59
N GLU A 77 0.57 8.71 14.34
CA GLU A 77 -0.09 9.30 13.18
C GLU A 77 -1.59 9.01 13.20
N HIS A 78 -2.38 10.02 12.85
CA HIS A 78 -3.83 9.94 12.86
C HIS A 78 -4.45 9.55 11.51
N ASN A 79 -3.64 9.52 10.45
CA ASN A 79 -4.10 9.21 9.10
C ASN A 79 -2.93 8.72 8.24
N PHE A 80 -3.26 8.23 7.05
CA PHE A 80 -2.27 8.06 5.99
C PHE A 80 -2.27 9.28 5.09
N TYR A 81 -1.13 9.60 4.47
CA TYR A 81 -1.06 10.79 3.63
C TYR A 81 -1.97 10.72 2.41
N PRO A 82 -2.47 11.87 1.91
CA PRO A 82 -3.21 11.95 0.67
C PRO A 82 -2.33 12.05 -0.58
N CYS A 83 -2.91 11.59 -1.70
CA CYS A 83 -2.30 11.64 -3.01
C CYS A 83 -2.04 13.09 -3.44
N SER A 84 -0.77 13.45 -3.59
CA SER A 84 -0.35 14.75 -4.09
C SER A 84 -0.84 15.02 -5.51
N ALA A 85 -0.96 13.99 -6.35
CA ALA A 85 -1.51 14.11 -7.71
C ALA A 85 -3.03 14.29 -7.74
N ALA A 86 -3.74 14.22 -6.61
CA ALA A 86 -5.15 14.58 -6.56
C ALA A 86 -5.38 16.10 -6.41
N LYS A 87 -4.32 16.89 -6.18
CA LYS A 87 -4.42 18.31 -5.86
C LYS A 87 -4.28 19.20 -7.10
N LYS A 88 -5.00 20.34 -7.09
CA LYS A 88 -4.90 21.41 -8.11
C LYS A 88 -3.59 22.20 -8.02
N THR A 89 -2.89 22.07 -6.90
CA THR A 89 -1.59 22.69 -6.63
C THR A 89 -0.59 21.61 -6.23
N ILE A 90 0.69 21.85 -6.50
CA ILE A 90 1.78 20.94 -6.17
C ILE A 90 2.84 21.67 -5.34
N SER A 91 3.60 20.91 -4.56
CA SER A 91 4.73 21.44 -3.81
C SER A 91 5.81 21.98 -4.74
N LYS A 92 6.66 22.87 -4.20
CA LYS A 92 7.86 23.35 -4.91
C LYS A 92 8.74 22.17 -5.35
N GLU A 93 8.87 21.15 -4.52
CA GLU A 93 9.63 19.94 -4.85
C GLU A 93 9.09 19.22 -6.09
N HIS A 94 7.78 18.96 -6.15
CA HIS A 94 7.17 18.33 -7.34
C HIS A 94 7.32 19.21 -8.60
N SER A 95 7.20 20.53 -8.45
CA SER A 95 7.39 21.47 -9.57
C SER A 95 8.83 21.45 -10.09
N LEU A 96 9.83 21.42 -9.19
CA LEU A 96 11.25 21.29 -9.56
C LEU A 96 11.56 19.96 -10.26
N GLN A 97 10.77 18.92 -10.01
CA GLN A 97 10.84 17.63 -10.71
C GLN A 97 10.12 17.63 -12.07
N GLY A 98 9.53 18.75 -12.49
CA GLY A 98 8.80 18.87 -13.75
C GLY A 98 7.41 18.23 -13.73
N LEU A 99 6.91 17.82 -12.55
CA LEU A 99 5.55 17.30 -12.42
C LEU A 99 4.55 18.44 -12.57
N LYS A 100 3.41 18.15 -13.20
CA LYS A 100 2.34 19.13 -13.41
C LYS A 100 1.22 18.92 -12.40
N PRO A 101 0.56 19.98 -11.91
CA PRO A 101 -0.63 19.84 -11.07
C PRO A 101 -1.75 19.10 -11.78
N ASN A 102 -2.69 18.54 -11.03
CA ASN A 102 -3.86 17.89 -11.60
C ASN A 102 -4.76 18.95 -12.25
N PRO A 103 -5.02 18.87 -13.58
CA PRO A 103 -5.88 19.82 -14.26
C PRO A 103 -7.35 19.71 -13.80
N ASP A 104 -7.76 18.54 -13.31
CA ASP A 104 -9.10 18.27 -12.82
C ASP A 104 -9.09 17.27 -11.65
N PRO A 105 -8.99 17.77 -10.39
CA PRO A 105 -9.17 16.97 -9.17
C PRO A 105 -10.52 16.27 -9.05
N GLY A 106 -11.55 16.75 -9.76
CA GLY A 106 -12.90 16.19 -9.73
C GLY A 106 -12.96 14.74 -10.21
N ARG A 107 -12.02 14.35 -11.09
CA ARG A 107 -11.90 12.97 -11.61
C ARG A 107 -11.75 11.92 -10.50
N CYS A 108 -11.13 12.27 -9.37
CA CYS A 108 -11.01 11.35 -8.23
C CYS A 108 -12.35 11.06 -7.53
N ARG A 109 -13.40 11.88 -7.76
CA ARG A 109 -14.75 11.67 -7.23
C ARG A 109 -15.61 10.79 -8.14
N ASN A 110 -15.14 10.50 -9.35
CA ASN A 110 -15.84 9.64 -10.29
C ASN A 110 -15.14 8.27 -10.34
N THR A 111 -15.35 7.47 -9.29
CA THR A 111 -14.74 6.13 -9.15
C THR A 111 -15.12 5.21 -10.30
N LYS A 112 -16.35 5.30 -10.82
CA LYS A 112 -16.81 4.55 -12.00
C LYS A 112 -15.98 4.84 -13.25
N GLU A 113 -15.75 6.11 -13.57
CA GLU A 113 -14.92 6.47 -14.73
C GLU A 113 -13.44 6.23 -14.48
N LEU A 114 -12.98 6.34 -13.23
CA LEU A 114 -11.62 5.98 -12.83
C LEU A 114 -11.33 4.50 -13.10
N ILE A 115 -12.27 3.61 -12.76
CA ILE A 115 -12.17 2.15 -13.04
C ILE A 115 -12.13 1.88 -14.54
N LYS A 116 -13.04 2.48 -15.32
CA LYS A 116 -13.14 2.23 -16.76
C LYS A 116 -11.94 2.76 -17.54
N ASN A 117 -11.39 3.89 -17.12
CA ASN A 117 -10.28 4.53 -17.80
C ASN A 117 -9.30 5.17 -16.79
N PRO A 118 -8.48 4.35 -16.11
CA PRO A 118 -7.50 4.88 -15.18
C PRO A 118 -6.51 5.82 -15.89
N ALA A 119 -6.08 5.48 -17.11
CA ALA A 119 -5.14 6.28 -17.91
C ALA A 119 -5.63 7.72 -18.16
N GLY A 120 -6.93 7.90 -18.39
CA GLY A 120 -7.56 9.21 -18.58
C GLY A 120 -7.94 9.92 -17.28
N ASN A 121 -8.14 9.19 -16.17
CA ASN A 121 -8.72 9.74 -14.95
C ASN A 121 -7.77 9.83 -13.74
N CYS A 122 -6.70 9.03 -13.71
CA CYS A 122 -5.71 9.06 -12.65
C CYS A 122 -4.49 9.91 -13.05
N HIS A 123 -4.35 11.07 -12.42
CA HIS A 123 -3.23 11.98 -12.71
C HIS A 123 -1.85 11.39 -12.35
N GLN A 124 -1.79 10.41 -11.44
CA GLN A 124 -0.55 9.69 -11.11
C GLN A 124 0.06 8.99 -12.34
N ILE A 125 -0.75 8.57 -13.31
CA ILE A 125 -0.25 7.95 -14.56
C ILE A 125 0.51 8.98 -15.40
N SER A 126 0.05 10.23 -15.45
CA SER A 126 0.78 11.31 -16.12
C SER A 126 2.12 11.63 -15.45
N TRP A 127 2.25 11.30 -14.16
CA TRP A 127 3.51 11.38 -13.41
C TRP A 127 4.36 10.11 -13.55
N GLY A 128 3.96 9.16 -14.41
CA GLY A 128 4.67 7.92 -14.69
C GLY A 128 4.47 6.82 -13.65
N ARG A 129 3.56 6.99 -12.67
CA ARG A 129 3.29 5.98 -11.65
C ARG A 129 2.48 4.82 -12.23
N LYS A 130 2.78 3.62 -11.75
CA LYS A 130 2.30 2.32 -12.28
C LYS A 130 1.31 1.60 -11.36
N TYR A 131 0.75 2.28 -10.37
CA TYR A 131 -0.16 1.63 -9.39
C TYR A 131 -1.35 0.96 -10.07
N TRP A 132 -1.99 1.62 -11.04
CA TRP A 132 -3.15 1.07 -11.76
C TRP A 132 -2.80 -0.07 -12.71
N SER A 133 -1.61 -0.08 -13.31
CA SER A 133 -1.17 -1.23 -14.11
C SER A 133 -0.86 -2.46 -13.26
N ILE A 134 -0.68 -2.30 -11.95
CA ILE A 134 -0.45 -3.39 -11.01
C ILE A 134 -1.76 -3.80 -10.34
N LEU A 135 -2.50 -2.83 -9.79
CA LEU A 135 -3.68 -3.09 -8.96
C LEU A 135 -4.99 -3.18 -9.76
N GLY A 136 -5.03 -2.72 -11.01
CA GLY A 136 -6.27 -2.56 -11.76
C GLY A 136 -7.12 -3.83 -11.83
N ASP A 137 -6.48 -4.98 -12.02
CA ASP A 137 -7.15 -6.29 -12.10
C ASP A 137 -7.53 -6.86 -10.71
N TYR A 138 -6.94 -6.31 -9.65
CA TYR A 138 -7.14 -6.78 -8.28
C TYR A 138 -8.09 -5.91 -7.48
N VAL A 139 -8.43 -4.70 -7.95
CA VAL A 139 -9.42 -3.86 -7.30
C VAL A 139 -10.80 -4.50 -7.45
N ASP A 140 -11.55 -4.53 -6.36
CA ASP A 140 -12.97 -4.88 -6.39
C ASP A 140 -13.76 -3.67 -6.91
N ASN A 141 -14.25 -3.80 -8.13
CA ASN A 141 -15.00 -2.74 -8.80
C ASN A 141 -16.33 -2.45 -8.11
N ASP A 142 -16.96 -3.45 -7.50
CA ASP A 142 -18.25 -3.29 -6.81
C ASP A 142 -18.08 -2.50 -5.52
N VAL A 143 -17.01 -2.76 -4.77
CA VAL A 143 -16.68 -1.94 -3.60
C VAL A 143 -16.30 -0.53 -4.04
N LEU A 144 -15.36 -0.40 -4.99
CA LEU A 144 -14.83 0.91 -5.36
C LEU A 144 -15.88 1.84 -6.00
N GLN A 145 -16.80 1.31 -6.83
CA GLN A 145 -17.83 2.14 -7.47
C GLN A 145 -18.86 2.70 -6.51
N ASN A 146 -18.98 2.13 -5.31
CA ASN A 146 -19.89 2.56 -4.25
C ASN A 146 -19.26 3.62 -3.33
N LEU A 147 -17.96 3.89 -3.46
CA LEU A 147 -17.30 4.94 -2.70
C LEU A 147 -17.54 6.33 -3.34
N PRO A 148 -17.72 7.39 -2.53
CA PRO A 148 -17.97 8.75 -3.03
C PRO A 148 -16.75 9.38 -3.73
N TYR A 149 -15.55 8.85 -3.47
CA TYR A 149 -14.31 9.23 -4.14
C TYR A 149 -13.25 8.13 -3.95
N TYR A 150 -12.17 8.19 -4.72
CA TYR A 150 -11.07 7.23 -4.63
C TYR A 150 -10.32 7.38 -3.28
N PRO A 151 -10.12 6.31 -2.50
CA PRO A 151 -9.53 6.41 -1.15
C PRO A 151 -8.19 7.15 -1.09
N ALA A 152 -7.31 6.93 -2.08
CA ALA A 152 -6.02 7.61 -2.10
C ALA A 152 -6.10 9.13 -2.30
N MET A 153 -7.24 9.68 -2.72
CA MET A 153 -7.44 11.14 -2.75
C MET A 153 -7.36 11.76 -1.35
N ARG A 154 -7.81 11.02 -0.33
CA ARG A 154 -7.74 11.36 1.09
C ARG A 154 -6.74 10.43 1.76
N ASP A 155 -7.07 9.84 2.87
CA ASP A 155 -6.12 9.21 3.77
C ASP A 155 -5.79 7.75 3.41
N GLY A 156 -5.77 7.41 2.12
CA GLY A 156 -5.53 6.04 1.64
C GLY A 156 -4.28 5.89 0.76
N TYR A 157 -3.52 6.96 0.48
CA TYR A 157 -2.48 6.87 -0.55
C TYR A 157 -1.26 6.06 -0.10
N GLN A 158 -0.84 6.11 1.16
CA GLN A 158 0.26 5.25 1.63
C GLN A 158 -0.13 3.78 1.57
N LEU A 159 -1.34 3.43 2.01
CA LEU A 159 -1.87 2.07 1.90
C LEU A 159 -1.89 1.60 0.44
N LEU A 160 -2.34 2.45 -0.50
CA LEU A 160 -2.35 2.13 -1.93
C LEU A 160 -0.96 1.79 -2.44
N ARG A 161 0.04 2.62 -2.10
CA ARG A 161 1.42 2.45 -2.56
C ARG A 161 2.03 1.16 -2.03
N GLN A 162 1.85 0.89 -0.74
CA GLN A 162 2.32 -0.35 -0.13
C GLN A 162 1.62 -1.57 -0.73
N GLN A 163 0.30 -1.50 -0.95
CA GLN A 163 -0.45 -2.57 -1.60
C GLN A 163 0.04 -2.83 -3.03
N ALA A 164 0.32 -1.78 -3.80
CA ALA A 164 0.90 -1.91 -5.14
C ALA A 164 2.30 -2.55 -5.11
N LEU A 165 3.13 -2.17 -4.13
CA LEU A 165 4.45 -2.80 -3.93
C LEU A 165 4.30 -4.30 -3.64
N ALA A 166 3.46 -4.65 -2.68
CA ALA A 166 3.19 -6.03 -2.28
C ALA A 166 2.65 -6.85 -3.46
N GLN A 167 1.69 -6.32 -4.20
CA GLN A 167 1.08 -7.03 -5.33
C GLN A 167 2.09 -7.24 -6.46
N GLY A 168 2.90 -6.21 -6.79
CA GLY A 168 3.96 -6.36 -7.78
C GLY A 168 5.04 -7.37 -7.37
N ILE A 169 5.35 -7.50 -6.07
CA ILE A 169 6.24 -8.56 -5.55
C ILE A 169 5.58 -9.94 -5.71
N ALA A 170 4.30 -10.06 -5.35
CA ALA A 170 3.56 -11.31 -5.44
C ALA A 170 3.41 -11.79 -6.90
N ASP A 171 3.21 -10.89 -7.86
CA ASP A 171 3.08 -11.25 -9.27
C ASP A 171 4.38 -11.71 -9.92
N ILE A 172 5.52 -11.29 -9.38
CA ILE A 172 6.82 -11.79 -9.80
C ILE A 172 7.09 -13.20 -9.25
N GLY A 173 6.38 -13.62 -8.19
CA GLY A 173 6.47 -14.97 -7.63
C GLY A 173 7.80 -15.25 -6.92
N LEU A 174 8.43 -14.20 -6.34
CA LEU A 174 9.66 -14.37 -5.56
C LEU A 174 9.38 -15.00 -4.18
N PHE A 175 8.17 -14.81 -3.66
CA PHE A 175 7.73 -15.34 -2.37
C PHE A 175 6.41 -16.08 -2.58
N ASP A 176 6.23 -17.18 -1.85
CA ASP A 176 4.99 -17.96 -1.84
C ASP A 176 3.88 -17.23 -1.09
N HIS A 177 4.27 -16.43 -0.09
CA HIS A 177 3.35 -15.60 0.69
C HIS A 177 3.83 -14.15 0.74
N VAL A 178 2.94 -13.23 0.39
CA VAL A 178 3.18 -11.79 0.49
C VAL A 178 2.11 -11.16 1.36
N PHE A 179 2.56 -10.49 2.42
CA PHE A 179 1.70 -9.75 3.32
C PHE A 179 1.98 -8.25 3.21
N SER A 180 0.91 -7.46 3.18
CA SER A 180 0.93 -6.01 3.35
C SER A 180 0.23 -5.69 4.66
N GLY A 181 0.77 -4.81 5.48
CA GLY A 181 0.16 -4.55 6.76
C GLY A 181 0.52 -3.25 7.44
N VAL A 182 -0.18 -3.03 8.55
CA VAL A 182 -0.02 -1.86 9.39
C VAL A 182 0.15 -2.30 10.85
N ALA A 183 1.24 -1.87 11.47
CA ALA A 183 1.40 -1.91 12.91
C ALA A 183 0.86 -0.59 13.48
N TYR A 184 -0.07 -0.64 14.43
CA TYR A 184 -0.78 0.56 14.91
C TYR A 184 -1.06 0.53 16.43
N ASP A 185 -1.36 1.69 17.03
CA ASP A 185 -1.90 1.74 18.39
C ASP A 185 -3.41 1.47 18.35
N GLU A 186 -3.88 0.41 19.02
CA GLU A 186 -5.30 0.02 19.01
C GLU A 186 -6.25 1.07 19.61
N ARG A 187 -5.72 2.03 20.37
CA ARG A 187 -6.47 3.12 20.98
C ARG A 187 -6.61 4.33 20.04
N ASN A 188 -5.90 4.33 18.91
CA ASN A 188 -5.92 5.42 17.94
C ASN A 188 -7.14 5.32 17.02
N ASN A 189 -8.31 5.67 17.58
CA ASN A 189 -9.58 5.67 16.85
C ASN A 189 -9.58 6.61 15.64
N GLU A 190 -8.78 7.69 15.69
CA GLU A 190 -8.65 8.62 14.56
C GLU A 190 -8.00 7.94 13.35
N LEU A 191 -6.92 7.17 13.57
CA LEU A 191 -6.31 6.36 12.51
C LEU A 191 -7.24 5.24 12.05
N ILE A 192 -7.88 4.51 12.97
CA ILE A 192 -8.79 3.40 12.64
C ILE A 192 -9.92 3.89 11.72
N GLY A 193 -10.51 5.03 12.05
CA GLY A 193 -11.61 5.66 11.30
C GLY A 193 -11.17 6.70 10.27
N CYS A 194 -9.89 6.79 9.89
CA CYS A 194 -9.40 7.88 9.03
C CYS A 194 -10.01 7.88 7.61
N LEU A 195 -10.68 6.80 7.21
CA LEU A 195 -11.39 6.67 5.94
C LEU A 195 -12.92 6.69 6.12
N ASP A 196 -13.44 7.07 7.29
CA ASP A 196 -14.89 7.02 7.57
C ASP A 196 -15.70 7.93 6.62
N ASP A 197 -15.17 9.09 6.25
CA ASP A 197 -15.78 10.01 5.26
C ASP A 197 -15.91 9.38 3.84
N LEU A 198 -15.31 8.22 3.59
CA LEU A 198 -15.46 7.42 2.37
C LEU A 198 -16.51 6.31 2.51
N GLY A 199 -17.04 6.07 3.71
CA GLY A 199 -17.80 4.87 4.06
C GLY A 199 -16.92 3.68 4.47
N MET A 200 -15.64 3.91 4.75
CA MET A 200 -14.69 2.90 5.24
C MET A 200 -14.37 3.18 6.71
N THR A 201 -15.32 2.80 7.58
CA THR A 201 -15.32 3.04 9.03
C THR A 201 -14.11 2.48 9.78
N ASP A 202 -13.48 1.42 9.26
CA ASP A 202 -12.35 0.75 9.89
C ASP A 202 -11.39 0.26 8.81
N PHE A 203 -10.27 0.97 8.61
CA PHE A 203 -9.33 0.62 7.54
C PHE A 203 -8.80 -0.82 7.67
N ARG A 204 -8.77 -1.40 8.87
CA ARG A 204 -8.23 -2.76 9.10
C ARG A 204 -9.06 -3.82 8.40
N ARG A 205 -10.38 -3.58 8.29
CA ARG A 205 -11.34 -4.50 7.68
C ARG A 205 -11.80 -4.03 6.31
N ASP A 206 -11.98 -2.73 6.16
CA ASP A 206 -12.61 -2.16 4.98
C ASP A 206 -11.58 -2.00 3.85
N TRP A 207 -10.32 -1.69 4.17
CA TRP A 207 -9.24 -1.64 3.16
C TRP A 207 -9.05 -2.94 2.38
N PRO A 208 -8.91 -4.13 3.01
CA PRO A 208 -8.77 -5.37 2.26
C PRO A 208 -9.97 -5.68 1.37
N SER A 209 -11.18 -5.20 1.71
CA SER A 209 -12.36 -5.42 0.87
C SER A 209 -12.30 -4.68 -0.47
N LEU A 210 -11.43 -3.68 -0.61
CA LEU A 210 -11.19 -3.01 -1.90
C LEU A 210 -10.48 -3.89 -2.92
N PHE A 211 -9.99 -5.06 -2.51
CA PHE A 211 -9.27 -5.97 -3.39
C PHE A 211 -10.00 -7.30 -3.48
N ASN A 212 -10.18 -7.80 -4.70
CA ASN A 212 -10.85 -9.05 -4.97
C ASN A 212 -9.98 -10.26 -4.59
N SER A 213 -10.58 -11.45 -4.60
CA SER A 213 -9.91 -12.70 -4.22
C SER A 213 -8.77 -13.13 -5.16
N ALA A 214 -8.63 -12.50 -6.34
CA ALA A 214 -7.48 -12.72 -7.21
C ALA A 214 -6.20 -12.03 -6.69
N SER A 215 -6.33 -11.07 -5.77
CA SER A 215 -5.18 -10.48 -5.07
C SER A 215 -4.39 -11.59 -4.38
N LYS A 216 -3.09 -11.65 -4.68
CA LYS A 216 -2.17 -12.63 -4.06
C LYS A 216 -1.62 -12.15 -2.73
N VAL A 217 -1.88 -10.89 -2.39
CA VAL A 217 -1.42 -10.26 -1.16
C VAL A 217 -2.49 -10.41 -0.09
N LYS A 218 -2.07 -10.85 1.09
CA LYS A 218 -2.90 -10.83 2.29
C LYS A 218 -2.66 -9.52 3.06
N PHE A 219 -3.72 -8.81 3.38
CA PHE A 219 -3.63 -7.64 4.25
C PHE A 219 -3.73 -8.07 5.71
N HIS A 220 -2.85 -7.55 6.57
CA HIS A 220 -2.84 -7.90 7.99
C HIS A 220 -2.47 -6.68 8.85
N CYS A 221 -3.20 -6.45 9.94
CA CYS A 221 -2.87 -5.42 10.92
C CYS A 221 -2.67 -6.04 12.29
N PHE A 222 -1.69 -5.55 13.04
CA PHE A 222 -1.49 -5.91 14.45
C PHE A 222 -1.26 -4.65 15.28
N SER A 223 -1.61 -4.73 16.56
CA SER A 223 -1.42 -3.61 17.47
C SER A 223 -0.03 -3.62 18.11
N HIS A 224 0.45 -2.47 18.57
CA HIS A 224 1.73 -2.35 19.29
C HIS A 224 1.66 -2.89 20.73
N GLN A 225 0.46 -3.21 21.22
CA GLN A 225 0.17 -3.69 22.56
C GLN A 225 0.44 -5.19 22.77
#